data_AF-A0ABD2RCI0-F1
#
_entry.id   AF-A0ABD2RCI0-F1
#
_cell.length_a   1.000
_cell.length_b   1.000
_cell.length_c   1.000
_cell.angle_alpha   90.00
_cell.angle_beta   90.00
_cell.angle_gamma   90.00
#
_symmetry.space_group_name_H-M   'P 1'
#
loop_
_entity.id
_entity.type
_entity.pdbx_description
1 polymer ?
#
loop_
_entity_poly.entity_id
_entity_poly.type
_entity_poly.pdbx_seq_one_letter_code
_entity_poly.pdbx_strand_id
1 'polypeptide(L)'
;MACFERASPALKEILLRLYRDERAIDADHHLHEFGSVEYYIQSLVSDPDHTYLSISTPILSQAFLVSTRPSRYTIQKVKAISAEVVEIIEPPKEGYQLTIRLNFARMPHGKESIKIITDIAAVQGVILSSQLEEMLMNVNSQDVAQGMYKPIKLVYHPREPFYVIKQPQKITAVFPMRFKEKTDVIIATAFFQELMDVANTKACAKAPHCIWSPIPPPELRGEAIEDLSTNGGFVSFDITSRHIEGKRLDKTVWNLLNFYAFVKNHVKSTRGFIQRRMRTCLKSLVEVLQKTGPQDEQQIQEVKGYKRMKKLVKFTKFKIIRYRSDFTSKLKRIRSRLKIHGFNRFRRKWLTFPIFSSKTKYRKLEKDISLQHN
;
A
#
# COMPACT_ATOMS: atom_id res chain seq x y z
N MET A 1 -1.50 -8.87 -4.13
CA MET A 1 -2.30 -9.14 -2.92
C MET A 1 -2.89 -7.82 -2.44
N ALA A 2 -4.16 -7.78 -2.06
CA ALA A 2 -4.86 -6.55 -1.67
C ALA A 2 -4.81 -6.27 -0.16
N CYS A 3 -4.48 -7.28 0.66
CA CYS A 3 -4.31 -7.16 2.10
C CYS A 3 -2.97 -7.80 2.51
N PHE A 4 -2.30 -7.20 3.50
CA PHE A 4 -1.10 -7.76 4.13
C PHE A 4 -1.49 -8.88 5.07
N GLU A 5 -0.73 -9.97 5.05
CA GLU A 5 -0.85 -11.04 6.03
C GLU A 5 -0.36 -10.55 7.39
N ARG A 6 -1.00 -11.02 8.47
CA ARG A 6 -0.59 -10.67 9.84
C ARG A 6 0.66 -11.41 10.27
N ALA A 7 0.82 -12.62 9.77
CA ALA A 7 1.94 -13.48 10.10
C ALA A 7 3.18 -13.06 9.31
N SER A 8 4.31 -12.96 10.01
CA SER A 8 5.63 -12.88 9.40
C SER A 8 5.91 -14.16 8.60
N PRO A 9 6.16 -14.08 7.28
CA PRO A 9 6.51 -15.24 6.48
C PRO A 9 7.85 -15.86 6.90
N ALA A 10 8.82 -15.01 7.26
CA ALA A 10 10.16 -15.46 7.65
C ALA A 10 10.16 -16.14 9.01
N LEU A 11 9.51 -15.54 10.02
CA LEU A 11 9.35 -16.15 11.34
C LEU A 11 8.57 -17.46 11.25
N LYS A 12 7.48 -17.48 10.46
CA LYS A 12 6.71 -18.70 10.21
C LYS A 12 7.58 -19.81 9.62
N GLU A 13 8.42 -19.50 8.64
CA GLU A 13 9.30 -20.49 8.02
C GLU A 13 10.33 -21.03 9.01
N ILE A 14 10.96 -20.17 9.81
CA ILE A 14 11.93 -20.59 10.84
C ILE A 14 11.26 -21.48 11.88
N LEU A 15 10.11 -21.06 12.42
CA LEU A 15 9.37 -21.85 13.41
C LEU A 15 8.89 -23.20 12.84
N LEU A 16 8.50 -23.24 11.56
CA LEU A 16 8.14 -24.50 10.90
C LEU A 16 9.32 -25.43 10.71
N ARG A 17 10.55 -24.90 10.50
CA ARG A 17 11.76 -25.72 10.45
C ARG A 17 12.07 -26.30 11.82
N LEU A 18 12.13 -25.45 12.85
CA LEU A 18 12.38 -25.88 14.23
C LEU A 18 11.36 -26.90 14.73
N TYR A 19 10.08 -26.76 14.39
CA TYR A 19 9.05 -27.72 14.77
C TYR A 19 9.14 -29.07 14.02
N ARG A 20 9.68 -29.08 12.79
CA ARG A 20 9.79 -30.30 11.98
C ARG A 20 11.10 -31.05 12.21
N ASP A 21 12.12 -30.37 12.71
CA ASP A 21 13.42 -30.96 12.95
C ASP A 21 13.34 -31.89 14.17
N GLU A 22 13.42 -33.20 13.93
CA GLU A 22 13.43 -34.23 14.98
C GLU A 22 14.73 -34.25 15.80
N ARG A 23 15.77 -33.53 15.33
CA ARG A 23 17.06 -33.42 16.01
C ARG A 23 17.11 -32.07 16.71
N ALA A 24 17.36 -32.12 18.02
CA ALA A 24 17.71 -30.92 18.78
C ALA A 24 19.00 -30.34 18.20
N ILE A 25 18.88 -29.19 17.53
CA ILE A 25 20.00 -28.44 16.97
C ILE A 25 20.04 -27.11 17.72
N ASP A 26 21.22 -26.70 18.16
CA ASP A 26 21.40 -25.34 18.67
C ASP A 26 21.09 -24.36 17.52
N ALA A 27 20.00 -23.63 17.67
CA ALA A 27 19.54 -22.66 16.69
C ALA A 27 19.62 -21.28 17.31
N ASP A 28 20.32 -20.38 16.63
CA ASP A 28 20.35 -18.97 16.95
C ASP A 28 20.05 -18.17 15.67
N HIS A 29 18.89 -17.50 15.66
CA HIS A 29 18.43 -16.72 14.51
C HIS A 29 18.03 -15.31 14.92
N HIS A 30 18.66 -14.34 14.26
CA HIS A 30 18.26 -12.94 14.29
C HIS A 30 17.51 -12.58 13.02
N LEU A 31 16.30 -12.04 13.15
CA LEU A 31 15.46 -11.60 12.04
C LEU A 31 15.05 -10.14 12.23
N HIS A 32 15.19 -9.35 11.19
CA HIS A 32 14.75 -7.95 11.15
C HIS A 32 13.61 -7.80 10.14
N GLU A 33 12.51 -7.19 10.57
CA GLU A 33 11.31 -7.01 9.76
C GLU A 33 10.88 -5.55 9.63
N PHE A 34 9.88 -5.35 8.76
CA PHE A 34 9.30 -4.04 8.52
C PHE A 34 8.71 -3.45 9.81
N GLY A 35 8.95 -2.16 10.03
CA GLY A 35 8.54 -1.47 11.27
C GLY A 35 9.59 -1.51 12.38
N SER A 36 10.88 -1.70 12.05
CA SER A 36 11.98 -1.77 13.04
C SER A 36 11.74 -2.86 14.08
N VAL A 37 11.22 -4.00 13.62
CA VAL A 37 10.95 -5.14 14.48
C VAL A 37 12.10 -6.12 14.39
N GLU A 38 12.56 -6.56 15.55
CA GLU A 38 13.65 -7.50 15.69
C GLU A 38 13.15 -8.73 16.43
N TYR A 39 13.40 -9.89 15.84
CA TYR A 39 13.15 -11.18 16.44
C TYR A 39 14.48 -11.86 16.72
N TYR A 40 14.55 -12.49 17.88
CA TYR A 40 15.65 -13.36 18.27
C TYR A 40 15.08 -14.69 18.69
N ILE A 41 15.47 -15.74 17.97
CA ILE A 41 14.95 -17.09 18.14
C ILE A 41 16.11 -17.96 18.58
N GLN A 42 15.96 -18.57 19.75
CA GLN A 42 16.98 -19.42 20.35
C GLN A 42 16.37 -20.77 20.72
N SER A 43 16.98 -21.85 20.22
CA SER A 43 16.72 -23.22 20.67
C SER A 43 18.05 -23.82 21.14
N LEU A 44 18.03 -24.52 22.26
CA LEU A 44 19.21 -25.07 22.93
C LEU A 44 19.09 -26.60 22.97
N VAL A 45 20.17 -27.31 22.70
CA VAL A 45 20.22 -28.78 22.83
C VAL A 45 19.93 -29.23 24.26
N SER A 46 20.27 -28.41 25.26
CA SER A 46 19.97 -28.67 26.67
C SER A 46 18.48 -28.64 27.00
N ASP A 47 17.66 -28.01 26.15
CA ASP A 47 16.22 -27.82 26.36
C ASP A 47 15.46 -28.02 25.03
N PRO A 48 15.42 -29.25 24.50
CA PRO A 48 14.99 -29.53 23.12
C PRO A 48 13.49 -29.27 22.88
N ASP A 49 12.68 -29.35 23.94
CA ASP A 49 11.22 -29.16 23.84
C ASP A 49 10.83 -27.67 23.79
N HIS A 50 11.76 -26.77 24.15
CA HIS A 50 11.49 -25.35 24.27
C HIS A 50 12.30 -24.53 23.26
N THR A 51 11.62 -23.55 22.67
CA THR A 51 12.23 -22.52 21.84
C THR A 51 11.88 -21.15 22.39
N TYR A 52 12.88 -20.28 22.51
CA TYR A 52 12.74 -18.94 23.04
C TYR A 52 12.64 -17.95 21.87
N LEU A 53 11.53 -17.21 21.81
CA LEU A 53 11.27 -16.14 20.86
C LEU A 53 11.27 -14.80 21.61
N SER A 54 12.32 -14.02 21.44
CA SER A 54 12.41 -12.65 21.96
C SER A 54 12.09 -11.64 20.87
N ILE A 55 11.32 -10.61 21.23
CA ILE A 55 10.75 -9.66 20.29
C ILE A 55 11.06 -8.24 20.77
N SER A 56 11.58 -7.44 19.85
CA SER A 56 11.72 -6.00 19.99
C SER A 56 10.86 -5.31 18.93
N THR A 57 9.90 -4.50 19.36
CA THR A 57 8.98 -3.70 18.53
C THR A 57 8.96 -2.26 19.04
N PRO A 58 8.89 -1.24 18.16
CA PRO A 58 8.72 0.12 18.61
C PRO A 58 7.38 0.28 19.34
N ILE A 59 7.40 1.07 20.40
CA ILE A 59 6.19 1.42 21.16
C ILE A 59 5.34 2.35 20.30
N LEU A 60 4.07 2.01 20.08
CA LEU A 60 3.20 2.78 19.20
C LEU A 60 3.01 4.23 19.67
N SER A 61 2.97 4.53 20.96
CA SER A 61 2.80 5.90 21.46
C SER A 61 3.78 6.24 22.57
N GLN A 62 4.48 7.37 22.45
CA GLN A 62 5.34 7.92 23.49
C GLN A 62 4.54 8.55 24.65
N ALA A 63 3.27 8.87 24.44
CA ALA A 63 2.40 9.47 25.46
C ALA A 63 1.96 8.47 26.55
N PHE A 64 2.08 7.16 26.28
CA PHE A 64 1.76 6.08 27.23
C PHE A 64 3.01 5.46 27.88
N LEU A 65 4.15 6.17 27.88
CA LEU A 65 5.40 5.73 28.52
C LEU A 65 5.30 5.70 30.06
N VAL A 66 4.49 4.80 30.61
CA VAL A 66 4.59 4.39 32.01
C VAL A 66 5.58 3.22 32.15
N SER A 67 5.84 2.46 31.07
CA SER A 67 6.91 1.46 31.04
C SER A 67 7.26 1.04 29.61
N THR A 68 8.50 0.59 29.38
CA THR A 68 8.93 -0.12 28.15
C THR A 68 8.29 -1.51 28.02
N ARG A 69 7.48 -1.92 29.01
CA ARG A 69 6.89 -3.24 29.11
C ARG A 69 5.52 -3.26 28.42
N PRO A 70 5.16 -4.36 27.72
CA PRO A 70 3.81 -4.55 27.21
C PRO A 70 2.76 -4.44 28.32
N SER A 71 1.60 -3.84 28.02
CA SER A 71 0.51 -3.72 28.99
C SER A 71 -0.05 -5.10 29.39
N ARG A 72 -0.74 -5.18 30.53
CA ARG A 72 -1.42 -6.42 30.95
C ARG A 72 -2.39 -6.92 29.88
N TYR A 73 -3.04 -6.01 29.16
CA TYR A 73 -3.93 -6.35 28.04
C TYR A 73 -3.17 -7.00 26.88
N THR A 74 -2.02 -6.43 26.48
CA THR A 74 -1.15 -7.01 25.44
C THR A 74 -0.66 -8.39 25.84
N ILE A 75 -0.17 -8.55 27.08
CA ILE A 75 0.31 -9.84 27.60
C ILE A 75 -0.80 -10.90 27.53
N GLN A 76 -2.03 -10.55 27.92
CA GLN A 76 -3.18 -11.46 27.83
C GLN A 76 -3.49 -11.85 26.38
N LYS A 77 -3.45 -10.90 25.43
CA LYS A 77 -3.67 -11.17 24.01
C LYS A 77 -2.61 -12.09 23.41
N VAL A 78 -1.35 -11.93 23.80
CA VAL A 78 -0.26 -12.81 23.36
C VAL A 78 -0.42 -14.22 23.94
N LYS A 79 -0.73 -14.35 25.24
CA LYS A 79 -1.02 -15.66 25.85
C LYS A 79 -2.22 -16.35 25.21
N ALA A 80 -3.21 -15.58 24.77
CA ALA A 80 -4.40 -16.10 24.10
C ALA A 80 -4.15 -16.65 22.70
N ILE A 81 -2.94 -16.47 22.12
CA ILE A 81 -2.57 -17.09 20.83
C ILE A 81 -2.61 -18.63 20.95
N SER A 82 -1.99 -19.17 22.00
CA SER A 82 -2.09 -20.59 22.35
C SER A 82 -1.70 -20.77 23.80
N ALA A 83 -2.68 -20.98 24.68
CA ALA A 83 -2.45 -21.07 26.12
C ALA A 83 -1.58 -22.27 26.53
N GLU A 84 -1.53 -23.32 25.71
CA GLU A 84 -0.79 -24.55 26.00
C GLU A 84 0.69 -24.47 25.55
N VAL A 85 0.94 -23.72 24.48
CA VAL A 85 2.25 -23.65 23.79
C VAL A 85 3.02 -22.39 24.17
N VAL A 86 2.33 -21.27 24.37
CA VAL A 86 2.92 -19.93 24.54
C VAL A 86 2.98 -19.57 26.02
N GLU A 87 4.20 -19.44 26.53
CA GLU A 87 4.47 -18.96 27.87
C GLU A 87 5.32 -17.69 27.83
N ILE A 88 5.01 -16.69 28.65
CA ILE A 88 5.78 -15.44 28.70
C ILE A 88 6.78 -15.53 29.83
N ILE A 89 8.05 -15.28 29.53
CA ILE A 89 9.16 -15.32 30.49
C ILE A 89 9.38 -13.93 31.08
N GLU A 90 9.56 -13.87 32.40
CA GLU A 90 9.88 -12.64 33.13
C GLU A 90 11.12 -12.84 34.01
N PRO A 91 12.12 -11.93 33.96
CA PRO A 91 12.23 -10.76 33.06
C PRO A 91 12.47 -11.17 31.59
N PRO A 92 12.15 -10.30 30.61
CA PRO A 92 12.50 -10.55 29.22
C PRO A 92 14.03 -10.57 29.04
N LYS A 93 14.50 -11.23 27.97
CA LYS A 93 15.91 -11.24 27.60
C LYS A 93 16.42 -9.81 27.36
N GLU A 94 17.64 -9.54 27.78
CA GLU A 94 18.25 -8.21 27.62
C GLU A 94 18.16 -7.71 26.18
N GLY A 95 17.72 -6.45 26.01
CA GLY A 95 17.52 -5.83 24.70
C GLY A 95 16.14 -6.05 24.06
N TYR A 96 15.28 -6.89 24.63
CA TYR A 96 13.95 -7.20 24.09
C TYR A 96 12.83 -6.76 25.05
N GLN A 97 11.65 -6.39 24.52
CA GLN A 97 10.52 -6.03 25.39
C GLN A 97 9.68 -7.24 25.82
N LEU A 98 9.73 -8.34 25.05
CA LEU A 98 8.99 -9.56 25.35
C LEU A 98 9.81 -10.79 24.97
N THR A 99 9.86 -11.77 25.86
CA THR A 99 10.40 -13.11 25.59
C THR A 99 9.32 -14.15 25.80
N ILE A 100 9.10 -14.97 24.79
CA ILE A 100 8.11 -16.03 24.74
C ILE A 100 8.85 -17.37 24.71
N ARG A 101 8.51 -18.27 25.62
CA ARG A 101 8.88 -19.68 25.56
C ARG A 101 7.79 -20.45 24.83
N LEU A 102 8.18 -21.14 23.77
CA LEU A 102 7.34 -21.99 22.95
C LEU A 102 7.62 -23.44 23.33
N ASN A 103 6.61 -24.16 23.81
CA ASN A 103 6.72 -25.60 24.08
C ASN A 103 6.17 -26.40 22.89
N PHE A 104 7.06 -26.96 22.07
CA PHE A 104 6.65 -27.72 20.88
C PHE A 104 6.10 -29.11 21.23
N ALA A 105 6.47 -29.69 22.36
CA ALA A 105 5.94 -30.98 22.82
C ALA A 105 4.42 -30.91 23.11
N ARG A 106 3.90 -29.72 23.44
CA ARG A 106 2.47 -29.48 23.65
C ARG A 106 1.71 -29.07 22.39
N MET A 107 2.35 -29.05 21.21
CA MET A 107 1.66 -28.71 19.97
C MET A 107 0.78 -29.85 19.45
N PRO A 108 -0.44 -29.56 18.98
CA PRO A 108 -1.28 -30.55 18.32
C PRO A 108 -0.71 -30.93 16.94
N HIS A 109 -0.84 -32.19 16.56
CA HIS A 109 -0.30 -32.69 15.30
C HIS A 109 -1.13 -32.29 14.07
N GLY A 110 -0.51 -32.37 12.89
CA GLY A 110 -1.18 -32.17 11.61
C GLY A 110 -1.46 -30.69 11.29
N LYS A 111 -2.64 -30.39 10.73
CA LYS A 111 -2.97 -29.06 10.20
C LYS A 111 -3.08 -27.97 11.29
N GLU A 112 -3.27 -28.37 12.55
CA GLU A 112 -3.44 -27.43 13.67
C GLU A 112 -2.11 -26.80 14.10
N SER A 113 -1.01 -27.58 14.14
CA SER A 113 0.34 -27.03 14.34
C SER A 113 0.66 -25.88 13.41
N ILE A 114 0.38 -26.02 12.11
CA ILE A 114 0.66 -24.99 11.10
C ILE A 114 -0.15 -23.72 11.38
N LYS A 115 -1.38 -23.84 11.86
CA LYS A 115 -2.21 -22.67 12.23
C LYS A 115 -1.62 -21.97 13.45
N ILE A 116 -1.30 -22.72 14.51
CA ILE A 116 -0.71 -22.17 15.73
C ILE A 116 0.62 -21.49 15.42
N ILE A 117 1.50 -22.10 14.62
CA ILE A 117 2.76 -21.49 14.19
C ILE A 117 2.50 -20.22 13.37
N THR A 118 1.47 -20.21 12.52
CA THR A 118 1.07 -19.00 11.78
C THR A 118 0.58 -17.90 12.72
N ASP A 119 -0.17 -18.25 13.76
CA ASP A 119 -0.69 -17.31 14.75
C ASP A 119 0.44 -16.77 15.66
N ILE A 120 1.40 -17.61 16.05
CA ILE A 120 2.65 -17.20 16.73
C ILE A 120 3.45 -16.27 15.83
N ALA A 121 3.58 -16.58 14.54
CA ALA A 121 4.25 -15.70 13.59
C ALA A 121 3.53 -14.34 13.39
N ALA A 122 2.28 -14.20 13.84
CA ALA A 122 1.52 -12.96 13.84
C ALA A 122 1.67 -12.14 15.14
N VAL A 123 2.56 -12.54 16.05
CA VAL A 123 2.74 -11.93 17.38
C VAL A 123 2.97 -10.41 17.35
N GLN A 124 3.78 -9.88 16.42
CA GLN A 124 3.95 -8.44 16.26
C GLN A 124 2.62 -7.76 15.94
N GLY A 125 1.85 -8.34 15.02
CA GLY A 125 0.52 -7.85 14.68
C GLY A 125 -0.41 -7.83 15.90
N VAL A 126 -0.34 -8.85 16.75
CA VAL A 126 -1.09 -8.92 18.01
C VAL A 126 -0.64 -7.85 19.00
N ILE A 127 0.67 -7.66 19.19
CA ILE A 127 1.23 -6.64 20.09
C ILE A 127 0.75 -5.24 19.67
N LEU A 128 1.00 -4.84 18.42
CA LEU A 128 0.63 -3.52 17.91
C LEU A 128 -0.89 -3.31 17.89
N SER A 129 -1.64 -4.35 17.52
CA SER A 129 -3.10 -4.25 17.51
C SER A 129 -3.62 -4.08 18.93
N SER A 130 -3.15 -4.85 19.90
CA SER A 130 -3.60 -4.75 21.30
C SER A 130 -3.32 -3.37 21.92
N GLN A 131 -2.18 -2.75 21.60
CA GLN A 131 -1.85 -1.39 22.03
C GLN A 131 -2.84 -0.37 21.46
N LEU A 132 -3.15 -0.45 20.16
CA LEU A 132 -4.13 0.44 19.55
C LEU A 132 -5.56 0.14 20.03
N GLU A 133 -5.93 -1.12 20.25
CA GLU A 133 -7.22 -1.51 20.82
C GLU A 133 -7.42 -0.90 22.21
N GLU A 134 -6.44 -1.04 23.11
CA GLU A 134 -6.46 -0.45 24.45
C GLU A 134 -6.57 1.07 24.36
N MET A 135 -5.83 1.71 23.45
CA MET A 135 -5.95 3.14 23.22
C MET A 135 -7.32 3.56 22.71
N LEU A 136 -7.94 2.82 21.80
CA LEU A 136 -9.27 3.15 21.26
C LEU A 136 -10.39 2.87 22.28
N MET A 137 -10.21 1.85 23.13
CA MET A 137 -11.18 1.43 24.16
C MET A 137 -11.11 2.24 25.45
N ASN A 138 -9.92 2.73 25.82
CA ASN A 138 -9.75 3.62 26.97
C ASN A 138 -10.27 5.01 26.59
N VAL A 139 -11.60 5.16 26.65
CA VAL A 139 -12.38 6.39 26.41
C VAL A 139 -12.42 7.28 27.67
N ASN A 140 -11.53 7.06 28.65
CA ASN A 140 -11.52 7.85 29.88
C ASN A 140 -10.94 9.25 29.60
N SER A 141 -11.83 10.17 29.23
CA SER A 141 -12.13 11.45 29.91
C SER A 141 -10.99 12.27 30.56
N GLN A 142 -9.75 12.19 30.08
CA GLN A 142 -8.67 13.06 30.55
C GLN A 142 -7.88 13.62 29.37
N ASP A 143 -8.25 14.87 29.05
CA ASP A 143 -7.42 15.98 28.52
C ASP A 143 -8.29 16.90 27.64
N VAL A 144 -9.44 17.34 28.17
CA VAL A 144 -10.12 18.54 27.68
C VAL A 144 -9.45 19.75 28.34
N ALA A 145 -8.17 19.96 28.07
CA ALA A 145 -7.54 21.23 28.37
C ALA A 145 -7.87 22.18 27.21
N GLN A 146 -8.69 23.21 27.48
CA GLN A 146 -8.97 24.33 26.57
C GLN A 146 -9.72 24.02 25.26
N GLY A 147 -10.62 23.02 25.24
CA GLY A 147 -11.52 22.79 24.10
C GLY A 147 -10.85 22.27 22.82
N MET A 148 -9.54 21.98 22.85
CA MET A 148 -8.83 21.27 21.80
C MET A 148 -8.52 19.85 22.24
N TYR A 149 -8.93 18.87 21.44
CA TYR A 149 -8.60 17.46 21.66
C TYR A 149 -7.13 17.23 21.31
N LYS A 150 -6.31 16.83 22.29
CA LYS A 150 -4.89 16.59 22.07
C LYS A 150 -4.69 15.39 21.11
N PRO A 151 -3.99 15.57 19.98
CA PRO A 151 -3.69 14.46 19.09
C PRO A 151 -2.67 13.52 19.73
N ILE A 152 -2.90 12.21 19.62
CA ILE A 152 -1.95 11.20 20.07
C ILE A 152 -1.14 10.74 18.86
N LYS A 153 0.16 11.08 18.86
CA LYS A 153 1.09 10.63 17.84
C LYS A 153 1.38 9.14 18.00
N LEU A 154 1.19 8.40 16.91
CA LEU A 154 1.47 6.97 16.80
C LEU A 154 2.61 6.70 15.83
N VAL A 155 3.70 6.10 16.33
CA VAL A 155 4.92 5.83 15.58
C VAL A 155 5.12 4.32 15.45
N TYR A 156 4.54 3.74 14.40
CA TYR A 156 4.89 2.37 13.99
C TYR A 156 6.12 2.34 13.08
N HIS A 157 6.23 3.34 12.19
CA HIS A 157 7.35 3.51 11.31
C HIS A 157 7.96 4.90 11.56
N PRO A 158 9.28 5.03 11.81
CA PRO A 158 9.88 6.28 12.28
C PRO A 158 9.58 7.52 11.41
N ARG A 159 9.41 7.33 10.09
CA ARG A 159 9.13 8.41 9.13
C ARG A 159 7.65 8.58 8.76
N GLU A 160 6.79 7.71 9.27
CA GLU A 160 5.35 7.64 8.95
C GLU A 160 4.53 7.50 10.22
N PRO A 161 4.53 8.54 11.07
CA PRO A 161 3.59 8.58 12.17
C PRO A 161 2.20 8.88 11.66
N PHE A 162 1.19 8.32 12.32
CA PHE A 162 -0.19 8.75 12.18
C PHE A 162 -0.72 9.24 13.52
N TYR A 163 -1.78 10.03 13.51
CA TYR A 163 -2.32 10.67 14.70
C TYR A 163 -3.71 10.13 14.99
N VAL A 164 -4.04 9.97 16.26
CA VAL A 164 -5.39 9.63 16.71
C VAL A 164 -5.89 10.75 17.60
N ILE A 165 -6.99 11.37 17.20
CA ILE A 165 -7.67 12.43 17.94
C ILE A 165 -8.98 11.85 18.45
N LYS A 166 -9.15 11.83 19.78
CA LYS A 166 -10.37 11.35 20.42
C LYS A 166 -11.33 12.50 20.62
N GLN A 167 -12.52 12.42 20.02
CA GLN A 167 -13.63 13.34 20.25
C GLN A 167 -14.78 12.57 20.93
N PRO A 168 -15.75 13.25 21.58
CA PRO A 168 -16.80 12.59 22.37
C PRO A 168 -17.66 11.61 21.56
N GLN A 169 -17.88 11.91 20.27
CA GLN A 169 -18.75 11.11 19.39
C GLN A 169 -18.00 10.26 18.36
N LYS A 170 -16.72 10.58 18.11
CA LYS A 170 -15.91 9.92 17.08
C LYS A 170 -14.42 9.99 17.40
N ILE A 171 -13.67 9.05 16.86
CA ILE A 171 -12.21 9.04 16.89
C ILE A 171 -11.73 9.34 15.47
N THR A 172 -10.93 10.38 15.29
CA THR A 172 -10.39 10.74 13.98
C THR A 172 -8.94 10.26 13.88
N ALA A 173 -8.68 9.36 12.94
CA ALA A 173 -7.33 8.90 12.62
C ALA A 173 -6.78 9.67 11.42
N VAL A 174 -5.68 10.41 11.60
CA VAL A 174 -5.08 11.27 10.58
C VAL A 174 -3.74 10.70 10.12
N PHE A 175 -3.56 10.55 8.82
CA PHE A 175 -2.39 9.98 8.17
C PHE A 175 -1.70 11.04 7.30
N PRO A 176 -0.61 11.67 7.79
CA PRO A 176 0.29 12.49 6.99
C PRO A 176 1.00 11.67 5.91
N MET A 177 0.73 11.92 4.63
CA MET A 177 1.21 11.10 3.52
C MET A 177 2.48 11.66 2.86
N ARG A 178 3.53 10.83 2.81
CA ARG A 178 4.83 11.19 2.21
C ARG A 178 5.25 10.21 1.13
N PHE A 179 5.66 10.74 -0.02
CA PHE A 179 6.21 9.98 -1.14
C PHE A 179 7.56 10.52 -1.55
N LYS A 180 8.51 9.63 -1.89
CA LYS A 180 9.85 10.04 -2.32
C LYS A 180 9.82 10.65 -3.73
N GLU A 181 9.01 10.08 -4.62
CA GLU A 181 8.99 10.46 -6.03
C GLU A 181 7.80 11.37 -6.37
N LYS A 182 8.05 12.42 -7.16
CA LYS A 182 7.00 13.36 -7.60
C LYS A 182 5.89 12.66 -8.40
N THR A 183 6.23 11.63 -9.18
CA THR A 183 5.23 10.83 -9.92
C THR A 183 4.29 10.06 -9.00
N ASP A 184 4.83 9.54 -7.89
CA ASP A 184 4.05 8.79 -6.91
C ASP A 184 3.09 9.72 -6.16
N VAL A 185 3.49 10.97 -5.92
CA VAL A 185 2.59 12.02 -5.39
C VAL A 185 1.37 12.20 -6.28
N ILE A 186 1.56 12.36 -7.60
CA ILE A 186 0.45 12.57 -8.54
C ILE A 186 -0.52 11.37 -8.54
N ILE A 187 0.03 10.15 -8.56
CA ILE A 187 -0.77 8.91 -8.51
C ILE A 187 -1.53 8.82 -7.17
N ALA A 188 -0.86 9.13 -6.05
CA ALA A 188 -1.45 9.09 -4.72
C ALA A 188 -2.55 10.14 -4.55
N THR A 189 -2.34 11.37 -5.00
CA THR A 189 -3.35 12.44 -4.96
C THR A 189 -4.61 12.03 -5.71
N ALA A 190 -4.47 11.48 -6.92
CA ALA A 190 -5.62 10.96 -7.67
C ALA A 190 -6.31 9.79 -6.95
N PHE A 191 -5.53 8.91 -6.30
CA PHE A 191 -6.07 7.83 -5.48
C PHE A 191 -6.87 8.33 -4.28
N PHE A 192 -6.38 9.33 -3.55
CA PHE A 192 -7.08 9.87 -2.38
C PHE A 192 -8.36 10.62 -2.74
N GLN A 193 -8.35 11.36 -3.85
CA GLN A 193 -9.56 12.03 -4.36
C GLN A 193 -10.66 11.01 -4.69
N GLU A 194 -10.31 9.92 -5.39
CA GLU A 194 -11.28 8.85 -5.68
C GLU A 194 -11.70 8.09 -4.41
N LEU A 195 -10.78 7.88 -3.46
CA LEU A 195 -11.10 7.24 -2.18
C LEU A 195 -12.12 8.06 -1.39
N MET A 196 -11.92 9.37 -1.29
CA MET A 196 -12.84 10.30 -0.62
C MET A 196 -14.22 10.29 -1.31
N ASP A 197 -14.26 10.38 -2.65
CA ASP A 197 -15.50 10.36 -3.43
C ASP A 197 -16.30 9.05 -3.20
N VAL A 198 -15.61 7.90 -3.19
CA VAL A 198 -16.24 6.58 -3.04
C VAL A 198 -16.67 6.34 -1.60
N ALA A 199 -15.82 6.65 -0.63
CA ALA A 199 -16.10 6.44 0.79
C ALA A 199 -17.35 7.21 1.24
N ASN A 200 -17.57 8.40 0.66
CA ASN A 200 -18.70 9.27 1.01
C ASN A 200 -19.95 9.02 0.14
N THR A 201 -19.93 7.98 -0.69
CA THR A 201 -21.10 7.55 -1.47
C THR A 201 -22.03 6.66 -0.62
N LYS A 202 -23.35 6.69 -0.87
CA LYS A 202 -24.36 5.86 -0.19
C LYS A 202 -24.04 4.35 -0.18
N ALA A 203 -23.35 3.86 -1.22
CA ALA A 203 -22.90 2.46 -1.30
C ALA A 203 -21.92 2.09 -0.17
N CYS A 204 -21.17 3.05 0.34
CA CYS A 204 -20.20 2.91 1.41
C CYS A 204 -20.67 3.56 2.73
N ALA A 205 -21.98 3.77 2.92
CA ALA A 205 -22.52 4.37 4.15
C ALA A 205 -22.15 3.63 5.44
N LYS A 206 -21.70 2.37 5.34
CA LYS A 206 -21.21 1.59 6.47
C LYS A 206 -19.71 1.73 6.73
N ALA A 207 -18.94 2.39 5.87
CA ALA A 207 -17.52 2.63 6.05
C ALA A 207 -17.27 3.88 6.92
N PRO A 208 -16.07 4.02 7.52
CA PRO A 208 -15.61 5.27 8.11
C PRO A 208 -15.66 6.41 7.09
N HIS A 209 -16.09 7.58 7.53
CA HIS A 209 -16.05 8.78 6.69
C HIS A 209 -14.59 9.14 6.42
N CYS A 210 -14.27 9.43 5.16
CA CYS A 210 -12.90 9.65 4.70
C CYS A 210 -12.78 11.08 4.14
N ILE A 211 -11.73 11.78 4.57
CA ILE A 211 -11.43 13.14 4.14
C ILE A 211 -9.98 13.17 3.67
N TRP A 212 -9.72 13.82 2.54
CA TRP A 212 -8.36 14.15 2.12
C TRP A 212 -8.21 15.66 1.98
N SER A 213 -7.14 16.21 2.53
CA SER A 213 -6.79 17.63 2.44
C SER A 213 -5.29 17.79 2.16
N PRO A 214 -4.89 18.72 1.27
CA PRO A 214 -3.48 19.06 1.11
C PRO A 214 -2.90 19.84 2.32
N ILE A 215 -3.77 20.44 3.14
CA ILE A 215 -3.41 21.26 4.30
C ILE A 215 -3.61 20.45 5.59
N PRO A 216 -2.72 20.57 6.59
CA PRO A 216 -2.88 19.89 7.87
C PRO A 216 -4.22 20.25 8.53
N PRO A 217 -4.93 19.26 9.09
CA PRO A 217 -6.16 19.52 9.82
C PRO A 217 -5.87 20.37 11.07
N PRO A 218 -6.81 21.24 11.48
CA PRO A 218 -6.59 22.20 12.56
C PRO A 218 -6.24 21.53 13.90
N GLU A 219 -6.68 20.29 14.11
CA GLU A 219 -6.38 19.48 15.29
C GLU A 219 -4.90 19.11 15.43
N LEU A 220 -4.13 19.15 14.33
CA LEU A 220 -2.68 18.91 14.36
C LEU A 220 -1.85 20.20 14.46
N ARG A 221 -2.49 21.35 14.69
CA ARG A 221 -1.75 22.61 14.92
C ARG A 221 -0.94 22.50 16.22
N GLY A 222 0.36 22.76 16.14
CA GLY A 222 1.29 22.68 17.27
C GLY A 222 2.15 21.40 17.30
N GLU A 223 1.84 20.41 16.46
CA GLU A 223 2.71 19.25 16.27
C GLU A 223 3.99 19.60 15.49
N ALA A 224 4.97 18.70 15.54
CA ALA A 224 6.27 18.90 14.91
C ALA A 224 6.15 19.25 13.42
N ILE A 225 6.86 20.28 12.97
CA ILE A 225 6.82 20.78 11.58
C ILE A 225 7.19 19.68 10.59
N GLU A 226 8.11 18.79 10.96
CA GLU A 226 8.49 17.63 10.15
C GLU A 226 7.30 16.74 9.81
N ASP A 227 6.39 16.55 10.77
CA ASP A 227 5.19 15.72 10.64
C ASP A 227 4.05 16.43 9.89
N LEU A 228 4.05 17.76 9.88
CA LEU A 228 3.09 18.57 9.13
C LEU A 228 3.55 18.86 7.69
N SER A 229 4.85 18.76 7.42
CA SER A 229 5.41 18.92 6.07
C SER A 229 5.22 17.63 5.26
N THR A 230 4.11 17.57 4.52
CA THR A 230 3.76 16.44 3.64
C THR A 230 3.61 16.88 2.19
N ASN A 231 3.94 15.99 1.25
CA ASN A 231 3.71 16.23 -0.17
C ASN A 231 2.48 15.48 -0.72
N GLY A 232 2.00 14.44 -0.03
CA GLY A 232 0.80 13.68 -0.38
C GLY A 232 -0.49 14.19 0.28
N GLY A 233 -0.39 15.19 1.16
CA GLY A 233 -1.49 15.69 1.98
C GLY A 233 -1.80 14.79 3.19
N PHE A 234 -2.98 15.00 3.77
CA PHE A 234 -3.47 14.36 4.98
C PHE A 234 -4.74 13.59 4.66
N VAL A 235 -4.76 12.30 5.00
CA VAL A 235 -5.95 11.47 4.91
C VAL A 235 -6.50 11.26 6.32
N SER A 236 -7.78 11.52 6.52
CA SER A 236 -8.43 11.37 7.83
C SER A 236 -9.60 10.41 7.75
N PHE A 237 -9.74 9.53 8.74
CA PHE A 237 -10.86 8.62 8.90
C PHE A 237 -11.60 8.89 10.20
N ASP A 238 -12.92 9.08 10.11
CA ASP A 238 -13.77 9.22 11.28
C ASP A 238 -14.35 7.86 11.72
N ILE A 239 -13.89 7.40 12.87
CA ILE A 239 -14.21 6.12 13.48
C ILE A 239 -15.20 6.36 14.61
N THR A 240 -16.47 6.05 14.36
CA THR A 240 -17.53 6.01 15.39
C THR A 240 -17.67 4.64 16.06
N SER A 241 -18.49 4.54 17.12
CA SER A 241 -18.71 3.32 17.91
C SER A 241 -18.99 2.08 17.05
N ARG A 242 -19.78 2.24 16.00
CA ARG A 242 -20.14 1.19 15.03
C ARG A 242 -18.96 0.45 14.37
N HIS A 243 -17.79 1.07 14.33
CA HIS A 243 -16.56 0.51 13.73
C HIS A 243 -15.68 -0.20 14.77
N ILE A 244 -15.88 0.09 16.06
CA ILE A 244 -15.12 -0.47 17.19
C ILE A 244 -15.93 -1.47 18.01
N GLU A 245 -17.23 -1.61 17.74
CA GLU A 245 -18.10 -2.59 18.41
C GLU A 245 -17.74 -4.05 18.07
N GLY A 246 -17.51 -4.84 19.12
CA GLY A 246 -17.34 -6.31 19.06
C GLY A 246 -16.17 -6.75 18.17
N LYS A 247 -16.42 -7.73 17.29
CA LYS A 247 -15.41 -8.33 16.40
C LYS A 247 -14.89 -7.38 15.30
N ARG A 248 -15.43 -6.15 15.19
CA ARG A 248 -15.01 -5.18 14.17
C ARG A 248 -13.75 -4.41 14.59
N LEU A 249 -13.53 -4.25 15.89
CA LEU A 249 -12.38 -3.53 16.44
C LEU A 249 -11.07 -4.03 15.84
N ASP A 250 -10.81 -5.33 15.94
CA ASP A 250 -9.59 -5.98 15.45
C ASP A 250 -9.34 -5.70 13.95
N LYS A 251 -10.39 -5.72 13.12
CA LYS A 251 -10.29 -5.39 11.70
C LYS A 251 -10.01 -3.91 11.47
N THR A 252 -10.67 -3.03 12.20
CA THR A 252 -10.49 -1.58 12.11
C THR A 252 -9.05 -1.22 12.49
N VAL A 253 -8.58 -1.71 13.63
CA VAL A 253 -7.20 -1.54 14.11
C VAL A 253 -6.18 -2.03 13.10
N TRP A 254 -6.36 -3.25 12.59
CA TRP A 254 -5.46 -3.80 11.57
C TRP A 254 -5.41 -2.94 10.31
N ASN A 255 -6.55 -2.44 9.84
CA ASN A 255 -6.61 -1.58 8.66
C ASN A 255 -5.93 -0.23 8.89
N LEU A 256 -6.06 0.37 10.07
CA LEU A 256 -5.40 1.63 10.42
C LEU A 256 -3.87 1.48 10.45
N LEU A 257 -3.38 0.44 11.15
CA LEU A 257 -1.94 0.16 11.24
C LEU A 257 -1.32 -0.09 9.86
N ASN A 258 -2.06 -0.71 8.93
CA ASN A 258 -1.58 -1.07 7.61
C ASN A 258 -1.91 -0.04 6.51
N PHE A 259 -2.55 1.09 6.84
CA PHE A 259 -3.02 2.03 5.83
C PHE A 259 -1.88 2.62 4.98
N TYR A 260 -0.76 2.97 5.59
CA TYR A 260 0.43 3.45 4.87
C TYR A 260 0.96 2.43 3.87
N ALA A 261 1.15 1.19 4.32
CA ALA A 261 1.63 0.10 3.48
C ALA A 261 0.64 -0.16 2.33
N PHE A 262 -0.66 -0.11 2.60
CA PHE A 262 -1.72 -0.29 1.62
C PHE A 262 -1.63 0.74 0.51
N VAL A 263 -1.61 2.03 0.86
CA VAL A 263 -1.55 3.12 -0.10
C VAL A 263 -0.27 3.03 -0.93
N LYS A 264 0.89 2.89 -0.29
CA LYS A 264 2.18 2.85 -1.00
C LYS A 264 2.28 1.66 -1.95
N ASN A 265 1.79 0.50 -1.54
CA ASN A 265 1.75 -0.67 -2.41
C ASN A 265 0.85 -0.43 -3.63
N HIS A 266 -0.32 0.20 -3.44
CA HIS A 266 -1.23 0.52 -4.54
C HIS A 266 -0.70 1.59 -5.49
N VAL A 267 0.03 2.59 -4.98
CA VAL A 267 0.71 3.60 -5.79
C VAL A 267 1.80 2.95 -6.65
N LYS A 268 2.68 2.14 -6.05
CA LYS A 268 3.72 1.39 -6.77
C LYS A 268 3.13 0.44 -7.81
N SER A 269 2.09 -0.29 -7.45
CA SER A 269 1.38 -1.21 -8.36
C SER A 269 0.77 -0.48 -9.55
N THR A 270 0.14 0.68 -9.30
CA THR A 270 -0.44 1.54 -10.35
C THR A 270 0.63 2.05 -11.31
N ARG A 271 1.76 2.51 -10.77
CA ARG A 271 2.90 2.93 -11.58
C ARG A 271 3.42 1.80 -12.48
N GLY A 272 3.63 0.61 -11.91
CA GLY A 272 4.05 -0.57 -12.68
C GLY A 272 3.03 -0.96 -13.75
N PHE A 273 1.73 -0.83 -13.46
CA PHE A 273 0.66 -1.04 -14.44
C PHE A 273 0.71 -0.04 -15.60
N ILE A 274 0.88 1.26 -15.31
CA ILE A 274 1.02 2.31 -16.33
C ILE A 274 2.22 2.01 -17.23
N GLN A 275 3.39 1.70 -16.63
CA GLN A 275 4.60 1.35 -17.38
C GLN A 275 4.38 0.12 -18.28
N ARG A 276 3.72 -0.94 -17.78
CA ARG A 276 3.38 -2.12 -18.58
C ARG A 276 2.51 -1.75 -19.77
N ARG A 277 1.50 -0.90 -19.59
CA ARG A 277 0.64 -0.44 -20.70
C ARG A 277 1.39 0.40 -21.71
N MET A 278 2.29 1.28 -21.27
CA MET A 278 3.14 2.08 -22.16
C MET A 278 4.02 1.18 -23.03
N ARG A 279 4.65 0.14 -22.43
CA ARG A 279 5.44 -0.86 -23.17
C ARG A 279 4.61 -1.61 -24.20
N THR A 280 3.40 -2.06 -23.85
CA THR A 280 2.50 -2.73 -24.80
C THR A 280 2.10 -1.80 -25.94
N CYS A 281 1.80 -0.53 -25.65
CA CYS A 281 1.46 0.45 -26.68
C CYS A 281 2.64 0.70 -27.62
N LEU A 282 3.86 0.86 -27.07
CA LEU A 282 5.07 1.03 -27.88
C LEU A 282 5.31 -0.19 -28.78
N LYS A 283 5.22 -1.42 -28.25
CA LYS A 283 5.34 -2.64 -29.05
C LYS A 283 4.36 -2.67 -30.22
N SER A 284 3.09 -2.33 -29.96
CA SER A 284 2.07 -2.29 -31.02
C SER A 284 2.35 -1.25 -32.11
N LEU A 285 2.94 -0.09 -31.74
CA LEU A 285 3.31 0.94 -32.71
C LEU A 285 4.52 0.52 -33.55
N VAL A 286 5.53 -0.10 -32.91
CA VAL A 286 6.71 -0.63 -33.59
C VAL A 286 6.34 -1.74 -34.58
N GLU A 287 5.46 -2.67 -34.20
CA GLU A 287 4.95 -3.71 -35.09
C GLU A 287 4.27 -3.14 -36.34
N VAL A 288 3.51 -2.04 -36.20
CA VAL A 288 2.87 -1.37 -37.33
C VAL A 288 3.92 -0.74 -38.24
N LEU A 289 4.94 -0.08 -37.68
CA LEU A 289 6.03 0.52 -38.44
C LEU A 289 6.85 -0.54 -39.21
N GLN A 290 7.16 -1.66 -38.57
CA GLN A 290 7.90 -2.77 -39.20
C GLN A 290 7.11 -3.41 -40.34
N LYS A 291 5.79 -3.54 -40.21
CA LYS A 291 4.91 -4.01 -41.31
C LYS A 291 4.84 -3.04 -42.49
N THR A 292 5.18 -1.78 -42.29
CA THR A 292 5.21 -0.75 -43.34
C THR A 292 6.61 -0.50 -43.92
N GLY A 293 7.66 -1.10 -43.35
CA GLY A 293 8.97 -1.19 -44.00
C GLY A 293 8.87 -2.06 -45.26
N PRO A 294 9.77 -1.89 -46.25
CA PRO A 294 9.79 -2.79 -47.40
C PRO A 294 9.94 -4.22 -46.88
N GLN A 295 8.95 -5.06 -47.16
CA GLN A 295 9.21 -6.48 -47.15
C GLN A 295 10.22 -6.67 -48.28
N ASP A 296 11.45 -7.01 -47.94
CA ASP A 296 12.37 -7.58 -48.92
C ASP A 296 11.76 -8.91 -49.34
N GLU A 297 10.82 -8.85 -50.28
CA GLU A 297 10.45 -9.96 -51.13
C GLU A 297 11.74 -10.34 -51.86
N GLN A 298 12.49 -11.27 -51.27
CA GLN A 298 13.53 -12.03 -51.94
C GLN A 298 12.83 -12.89 -52.99
N GLN A 299 12.52 -12.30 -54.13
CA GLN A 299 12.21 -12.97 -55.39
C GLN A 299 12.26 -11.94 -56.51
N ILE A 300 13.46 -11.53 -56.92
CA ILE A 300 13.67 -10.88 -58.22
C ILE A 300 14.85 -11.55 -58.90
N GLN A 301 14.49 -12.43 -59.85
CA GLN A 301 15.36 -12.87 -60.95
C GLN A 301 15.99 -11.67 -61.64
N GLU A 302 17.24 -11.85 -62.07
CA GLU A 302 18.03 -10.90 -62.84
C GLU A 302 17.24 -10.24 -63.98
N VAL A 303 17.15 -8.91 -63.98
CA VAL A 303 17.04 -8.16 -65.25
C VAL A 303 17.84 -6.86 -65.15
N LYS A 304 18.82 -6.73 -66.07
CA LYS A 304 19.60 -5.53 -66.38
C LYS A 304 18.68 -4.41 -66.89
N GLY A 305 18.81 -3.17 -66.41
CA GLY A 305 18.25 -2.01 -67.12
C GLY A 305 17.98 -0.74 -66.31
N TYR A 306 18.91 0.20 -66.47
CA TYR A 306 18.90 1.65 -66.22
C TYR A 306 17.60 2.48 -66.01
N LYS A 307 17.77 3.52 -65.17
CA LYS A 307 17.17 4.90 -65.10
C LYS A 307 16.08 5.22 -64.05
N ARG A 308 16.36 6.33 -63.34
CA ARG A 308 15.60 7.06 -62.30
C ARG A 308 14.11 7.29 -62.61
N MET A 309 13.27 7.23 -61.56
CA MET A 309 12.24 8.26 -61.30
C MET A 309 11.70 8.21 -59.85
N LYS A 310 11.78 9.32 -59.12
CA LYS A 310 11.07 9.53 -57.84
C LYS A 310 9.58 9.69 -58.13
N LYS A 311 8.72 8.88 -57.49
CA LYS A 311 7.27 9.15 -57.41
C LYS A 311 6.81 9.16 -55.96
N LEU A 312 6.36 10.33 -55.49
CA LEU A 312 5.59 10.49 -54.26
C LEU A 312 4.23 9.81 -54.43
N VAL A 313 3.94 8.78 -53.63
CA VAL A 313 2.63 8.13 -53.61
C VAL A 313 1.72 8.83 -52.61
N LYS A 314 0.64 9.46 -53.10
CA LYS A 314 -0.45 10.02 -52.29
C LYS A 314 -1.32 8.88 -51.73
N PHE A 315 -1.38 8.73 -50.40
CA PHE A 315 -2.31 7.81 -49.75
C PHE A 315 -3.75 8.36 -49.81
N THR A 316 -4.70 7.55 -50.30
CA THR A 316 -6.12 7.90 -50.37
C THR A 316 -6.80 7.75 -49.00
N LYS A 317 -7.59 8.77 -48.61
CA LYS A 317 -8.23 8.94 -47.29
C LYS A 317 -9.07 7.75 -46.78
N PHE A 318 -9.50 6.84 -47.66
CA PHE A 318 -10.37 5.72 -47.32
C PHE A 318 -9.69 4.60 -46.49
N LYS A 319 -8.39 4.34 -46.67
CA LYS A 319 -7.68 3.29 -45.89
C LYS A 319 -7.47 3.69 -44.42
N ILE A 320 -7.37 4.98 -44.11
CA ILE A 320 -7.16 5.49 -42.75
C ILE A 320 -8.46 5.39 -41.91
N ILE A 321 -9.63 5.55 -42.53
CA ILE A 321 -10.93 5.53 -41.83
C ILE A 321 -11.29 4.10 -41.40
N ARG A 322 -11.04 3.10 -42.25
CA ARG A 322 -11.28 1.67 -41.92
C ARG A 322 -10.43 1.21 -40.74
N TYR A 323 -9.17 1.68 -40.67
CA TYR A 323 -8.25 1.36 -39.56
C TYR A 323 -8.68 1.97 -38.21
N ARG A 324 -9.33 3.14 -38.21
CA ARG A 324 -9.85 3.77 -36.99
C ARG A 324 -11.02 3.01 -36.39
N SER A 325 -11.91 2.47 -37.24
CA SER A 325 -13.06 1.66 -36.80
C SER A 325 -12.62 0.41 -36.03
N ASP A 326 -11.69 -0.37 -36.60
CA ASP A 326 -11.20 -1.63 -36.00
C ASP A 326 -10.40 -1.43 -34.71
N PHE A 327 -9.73 -0.29 -34.57
CA PHE A 327 -9.01 0.04 -33.35
C PHE A 327 -9.98 0.35 -32.19
N THR A 328 -11.09 1.03 -32.49
CA THR A 328 -12.12 1.34 -31.48
C THR A 328 -12.88 0.09 -31.02
N SER A 329 -13.14 -0.88 -31.91
CA SER A 329 -13.82 -2.13 -31.58
C SER A 329 -12.95 -3.05 -30.70
N LYS A 330 -11.64 -3.15 -30.99
CA LYS A 330 -10.67 -3.89 -30.16
C LYS A 330 -10.49 -3.25 -28.77
N LEU A 331 -10.50 -1.92 -28.67
CA LEU A 331 -10.43 -1.21 -27.40
C LEU A 331 -11.68 -1.40 -26.52
N LYS A 332 -12.88 -1.51 -27.11
CA LYS A 332 -14.11 -1.82 -26.37
C LYS A 332 -14.05 -3.23 -25.75
N ARG A 333 -13.45 -4.21 -26.43
CA ARG A 333 -13.31 -5.59 -25.94
C ARG A 333 -12.32 -5.74 -24.77
N ILE A 334 -11.36 -4.82 -24.64
CA ILE A 334 -10.35 -4.81 -23.56
C ILE A 334 -10.88 -4.13 -22.27
N ARG A 335 -11.97 -3.35 -22.36
CA ARG A 335 -12.57 -2.69 -21.19
C ARG A 335 -13.14 -3.66 -20.15
N SER A 336 -13.37 -4.93 -20.47
CA SER A 336 -14.13 -5.86 -19.61
C SER A 336 -13.30 -6.68 -18.59
N ARG A 337 -11.96 -6.73 -18.68
CA ARG A 337 -11.18 -7.80 -18.00
C ARG A 337 -10.62 -7.51 -16.60
N LEU A 338 -10.89 -6.34 -16.02
CA LEU A 338 -10.60 -6.07 -14.60
C LEU A 338 -11.76 -5.25 -14.01
N LYS A 339 -12.67 -5.93 -13.32
CA LYS A 339 -13.73 -5.32 -12.50
C LYS A 339 -13.19 -5.16 -11.08
N ILE A 340 -12.75 -3.96 -10.74
CA ILE A 340 -12.70 -3.51 -9.34
C ILE A 340 -13.95 -2.66 -9.15
N HIS A 341 -14.88 -3.14 -8.32
CA HIS A 341 -16.13 -2.46 -8.08
C HIS A 341 -15.84 -1.09 -7.42
N GLY A 342 -16.36 0.01 -8.00
CA GLY A 342 -16.19 1.37 -7.45
C GLY A 342 -15.29 2.34 -8.24
N PHE A 343 -14.34 1.86 -9.06
CA PHE A 343 -13.33 2.70 -9.74
C PHE A 343 -13.68 3.14 -11.19
N ASN A 344 -14.98 3.29 -11.49
CA ASN A 344 -15.42 3.55 -12.87
C ASN A 344 -15.10 4.98 -13.36
N ARG A 345 -14.93 5.96 -12.46
CA ARG A 345 -14.62 7.36 -12.80
C ARG A 345 -13.16 7.60 -13.13
N PHE A 346 -12.23 6.99 -12.37
CA PHE A 346 -10.81 6.92 -12.73
C PHE A 346 -10.58 6.45 -14.18
N ARG A 347 -11.36 5.44 -14.62
CA ARG A 347 -11.37 5.00 -16.02
C ARG A 347 -11.88 6.06 -16.99
N ARG A 348 -12.92 6.83 -16.66
CA ARG A 348 -13.53 7.78 -17.62
C ARG A 348 -12.68 9.03 -17.82
N LYS A 349 -12.10 9.61 -16.76
CA LYS A 349 -11.31 10.85 -16.87
C LYS A 349 -9.94 10.66 -17.55
N TRP A 350 -9.25 9.54 -17.28
CA TRP A 350 -7.92 9.27 -17.86
C TRP A 350 -7.97 8.62 -19.26
N LEU A 351 -9.11 8.04 -19.67
CA LEU A 351 -9.25 7.36 -20.98
C LEU A 351 -9.94 8.21 -22.05
N THR A 352 -10.36 9.44 -21.76
CA THR A 352 -10.72 10.43 -22.78
C THR A 352 -9.46 11.11 -23.27
N PHE A 353 -8.87 10.59 -24.34
CA PHE A 353 -7.98 11.40 -25.17
C PHE A 353 -8.77 12.62 -25.69
N PRO A 354 -8.20 13.84 -25.65
CA PRO A 354 -8.80 14.94 -26.41
C PRO A 354 -8.83 14.54 -27.88
N ILE A 355 -10.00 14.60 -28.49
CA ILE A 355 -10.15 14.39 -29.92
C ILE A 355 -9.56 15.64 -30.58
N PHE A 356 -8.32 15.55 -31.05
CA PHE A 356 -7.74 16.62 -31.87
C PHE A 356 -8.53 16.70 -33.18
N SER A 357 -9.37 17.72 -33.29
CA SER A 357 -10.03 18.05 -34.55
C SER A 357 -8.96 18.59 -35.51
N SER A 358 -8.74 17.87 -36.60
CA SER A 358 -7.80 18.31 -37.64
C SER A 358 -8.46 19.42 -38.48
N LYS A 359 -8.48 20.65 -37.96
CA LYS A 359 -8.78 21.86 -38.75
C LYS A 359 -7.85 23.01 -38.38
N THR A 360 -6.55 22.81 -38.55
CA THR A 360 -5.61 23.93 -38.70
C THR A 360 -5.39 24.16 -40.20
N LYS A 361 -6.18 25.09 -40.76
CA LYS A 361 -5.84 25.73 -42.05
C LYS A 361 -4.63 26.61 -41.77
N TYR A 362 -3.48 26.27 -42.33
CA TYR A 362 -2.34 27.20 -42.38
C TYR A 362 -2.73 28.39 -43.27
N ARG A 363 -2.79 29.60 -42.70
CA ARG A 363 -2.76 30.85 -43.47
C ARG A 363 -1.31 31.12 -43.82
N LYS A 364 -0.99 31.23 -45.12
CA LYS A 364 0.28 31.78 -45.60
C LYS A 364 0.34 33.25 -45.15
N LEU A 365 1.43 33.63 -44.49
CA LEU A 365 1.80 35.03 -44.31
C LEU A 365 2.37 35.52 -45.66
N GLU A 366 1.68 36.46 -46.29
CA GLU A 366 2.24 37.26 -47.37
C GLU A 366 3.27 38.21 -46.79
N LYS A 367 4.44 38.31 -47.45
CA LYS A 367 5.50 39.25 -47.10
C LYS A 367 5.18 40.57 -47.79
N ASP A 368 4.73 41.55 -47.04
CA ASP A 368 4.75 42.94 -47.48
C ASP A 368 6.18 43.45 -47.41
N ILE A 369 6.78 43.70 -48.58
CA ILE A 369 8.00 44.47 -48.74
C ILE A 369 7.55 45.91 -48.98
N SER A 370 7.56 46.73 -47.93
CA SER A 370 7.53 48.19 -48.09
C SER A 370 8.97 48.70 -48.09
N LEU A 371 9.45 49.04 -49.29
CA LEU A 371 10.61 49.89 -49.50
C LEU A 371 10.24 51.31 -49.02
N GLN A 372 10.89 51.78 -47.96
CA GLN A 372 11.00 53.22 -47.70
C GLN A 372 12.14 53.77 -48.55
N HIS A 373 11.80 54.60 -49.54
CA HIS A 373 12.72 55.56 -50.12
C HIS A 373 12.07 56.94 -50.08
N ASN A 374 12.83 57.86 -49.47
CA ASN A 374 12.69 59.31 -49.36
C ASN A 374 11.69 59.85 -48.34
#